data_AF-A0A662BG22-F1
#
_entry.id   AF-A0A662BG22-F1
#
_cell.length_a   1.000
_cell.length_b   1.000
_cell.length_c   1.000
_cell.angle_alpha   90.00
_cell.angle_beta   90.00
_cell.angle_gamma   90.00
#
_symmetry.space_group_name_H-M   'P 1'
#
loop_
_entity.id
_entity.type
_entity.pdbx_description
1 polymer ?
#
loop_
_entity_poly.entity_id
_entity_poly.type
_entity_poly.pdbx_seq_one_letter_code
_entity_poly.pdbx_strand_id
1 'polypeptide(L)'
;MQYLITKSDKKIREVSLKITRYLLSKLDINNRLTIIRGARGVGKTTILLQFANKFFNKNKTVLYVALDDLFFKQNTIYGLAEEFSKNNGFLLLLDEV
;
A
#
# COMPACT_ATOMS: atom_id res chain seq x y z
N MET A 1 10.32 -5.39 -9.78
CA MET A 1 9.26 -5.57 -8.77
C MET A 1 9.66 -6.32 -7.48
N GLN A 2 10.43 -7.41 -7.50
CA GLN A 2 10.74 -8.21 -6.28
C GLN A 2 11.29 -7.40 -5.09
N TYR A 3 12.18 -6.45 -5.35
CA TYR A 3 12.70 -5.52 -4.36
C TYR A 3 11.58 -4.77 -3.59
N LEU A 4 10.56 -4.27 -4.31
CA LEU A 4 9.43 -3.55 -3.72
C LEU A 4 8.55 -4.47 -2.89
N ILE A 5 8.33 -5.72 -3.33
CA ILE A 5 7.55 -6.71 -2.58
C ILE A 5 8.20 -6.98 -1.23
N THR A 6 9.51 -7.25 -1.20
CA THR A 6 10.22 -7.50 0.06
C THR A 6 10.14 -6.30 1.02
N LYS A 7 10.28 -5.07 0.50
CA LYS A 7 10.16 -3.84 1.29
C LYS A 7 8.73 -3.63 1.81
N SER A 8 7.74 -3.87 0.96
CA SER A 8 6.32 -3.82 1.26
C SER A 8 5.95 -4.78 2.38
N ASP A 9 6.26 -6.06 2.23
CA ASP A 9 5.90 -7.10 3.19
C ASP A 9 6.49 -6.84 4.58
N LYS A 10 7.73 -6.32 4.63
CA LYS A 10 8.35 -5.91 5.89
C LYS A 10 7.51 -4.84 6.59
N LYS A 11 7.19 -3.74 5.90
CA LYS A 11 6.39 -2.64 6.46
C LYS A 11 4.98 -3.08 6.86
N ILE A 12 4.35 -3.93 6.06
CA ILE A 12 3.00 -4.45 6.33
C ILE A 12 3.01 -5.35 7.58
N ARG A 13 4.05 -6.18 7.78
CA ARG A 13 4.13 -7.04 8.97
C ARG A 13 4.43 -6.27 10.26
N GLU A 14 5.17 -5.17 10.18
CA GLU A 14 5.56 -4.37 11.34
C GLU A 14 4.43 -3.50 11.91
N VAL A 15 3.39 -3.20 11.12
CA VAL A 15 2.29 -2.35 11.61
C VAL A 15 1.38 -3.09 12.59
N SER A 16 1.12 -2.49 13.75
CA SER A 16 0.19 -3.04 14.73
C SER A 16 -1.26 -2.82 14.32
N LEU A 17 -2.09 -3.85 14.54
CA LEU A 17 -3.55 -3.78 14.45
C LEU A 17 -4.25 -3.67 15.82
N LYS A 18 -3.50 -3.57 16.93
CA LYS A 18 -4.09 -3.43 18.28
C LYS A 18 -4.93 -2.16 18.41
N ILE A 19 -4.43 -1.05 17.85
CA ILE A 19 -5.14 0.22 17.75
C ILE A 19 -5.21 0.58 16.28
N THR A 20 -6.42 0.71 15.75
CA THR A 20 -6.64 1.07 14.36
C THR A 20 -7.12 2.50 14.23
N ARG A 21 -6.74 3.15 13.14
CA ARG A 21 -7.18 4.52 12.82
C ARG A 21 -8.68 4.53 12.51
N TYR A 22 -9.40 5.54 12.98
CA TYR A 22 -10.87 5.63 12.84
C TYR A 22 -11.36 5.60 11.39
N LEU A 23 -10.56 6.05 10.41
CA LEU A 23 -10.90 5.99 8.98
C LEU A 23 -10.74 4.60 8.37
N LEU A 24 -10.03 3.68 9.03
CA LEU A 24 -9.72 2.36 8.47
C LEU A 24 -10.98 1.53 8.19
N SER A 25 -12.06 1.72 8.96
CA SER A 25 -13.34 1.06 8.75
C SER A 25 -14.17 1.68 7.62
N LYS A 26 -13.82 2.90 7.17
CA LYS A 26 -14.52 3.61 6.10
C LYS A 26 -13.93 3.34 4.71
N LEU A 27 -12.79 2.65 4.64
CA LEU A 27 -12.17 2.28 3.36
C LEU A 27 -12.91 1.07 2.77
N ASP A 28 -13.48 1.27 1.58
CA ASP A 28 -14.10 0.22 0.79
C ASP A 28 -13.11 -0.31 -0.25
N ILE A 29 -12.88 -1.62 -0.22
CA ILE A 29 -12.01 -2.33 -1.15
C ILE A 29 -12.59 -2.44 -2.56
N ASN A 30 -13.91 -2.28 -2.70
CA ASN A 30 -14.58 -2.36 -4.01
C ASN A 30 -14.37 -1.09 -4.85
N ASN A 31 -13.87 -0.01 -4.24
CA ASN A 31 -13.53 1.21 -4.95
C ASN A 31 -12.30 0.97 -5.84
N ARG A 32 -12.42 1.27 -7.14
CA ARG A 32 -11.30 1.21 -8.09
C ARG A 32 -10.13 2.11 -7.69
N LEU A 33 -10.42 3.24 -7.04
CA LEU A 33 -9.44 4.19 -6.53
C LEU A 33 -9.97 4.83 -5.25
N THR A 34 -9.14 4.88 -4.22
CA THR A 34 -9.40 5.63 -3.00
C THR A 34 -8.22 6.54 -2.71
N ILE A 35 -8.49 7.81 -2.41
CA ILE A 35 -7.46 8.81 -2.10
C ILE A 35 -7.64 9.25 -0.64
N ILE A 36 -6.57 9.12 0.15
CA ILE A 36 -6.54 9.57 1.54
C ILE A 36 -5.80 10.91 1.60
N ARG A 37 -6.52 12.00 1.89
CA ARG A 37 -5.95 13.36 1.99
C ARG A 37 -5.84 13.82 3.43
N GLY A 38 -4.84 14.65 3.72
CA GLY A 38 -4.65 15.25 5.05
C GLY A 38 -3.22 15.78 5.26
N ALA A 39 -3.02 16.55 6.34
CA ALA A 39 -1.74 17.15 6.68
C ALA A 39 -0.61 16.13 6.93
N ARG A 40 0.65 16.56 6.95
CA ARG A 40 1.78 15.72 7.36
C ARG A 40 1.62 15.30 8.83
N GLY A 41 2.08 14.09 9.18
CA GLY A 41 2.02 13.57 10.54
C GLY A 41 0.65 13.04 11.01
N VAL A 42 -0.43 13.21 10.25
CA VAL A 42 -1.78 12.76 10.66
C VAL A 42 -1.99 11.24 10.64
N GLY A 43 -1.02 10.47 10.13
CA GLY A 43 -1.06 9.00 10.10
C GLY A 43 -1.59 8.36 8.82
N LYS A 44 -1.46 9.03 7.67
CA LYS A 44 -1.88 8.49 6.35
C LYS A 44 -1.18 7.16 6.03
N THR A 45 0.15 7.12 6.10
CA THR A 45 0.95 5.90 5.93
C THR A 45 0.49 4.78 6.87
N THR A 46 0.19 5.12 8.14
CA THR A 46 -0.32 4.14 9.11
C THR A 46 -1.63 3.52 8.65
N ILE A 47 -2.58 4.33 8.15
CA ILE A 47 -3.86 3.82 7.62
C ILE A 47 -3.62 2.88 6.43
N LEU A 48 -2.75 3.27 5.49
CA LEU A 48 -2.43 2.44 4.31
C LEU A 48 -1.86 1.07 4.72
N LEU A 49 -0.86 1.06 5.61
CA LEU A 49 -0.25 -0.19 6.08
C LEU A 49 -1.24 -1.06 6.88
N GLN A 50 -2.05 -0.45 7.75
CA GLN A 50 -3.08 -1.18 8.49
C GLN A 50 -4.13 -1.79 7.56
N PHE A 51 -4.50 -1.09 6.48
CA PHE A 51 -5.41 -1.60 5.46
C PHE A 51 -4.79 -2.77 4.69
N ALA A 52 -3.51 -2.65 4.29
CA ALA A 52 -2.75 -3.73 3.68
C ALA A 52 -2.72 -5.00 4.54
N ASN A 53 -2.45 -4.85 5.83
CA ASN A 53 -2.31 -5.97 6.77
C ASN A 53 -3.59 -6.82 6.87
N LYS A 54 -4.79 -6.21 6.74
CA LYS A 54 -6.08 -6.93 6.71
C LYS A 54 -6.19 -7.97 5.59
N PHE A 55 -5.44 -7.81 4.51
CA PHE A 55 -5.46 -8.70 3.34
C PHE A 55 -4.19 -9.56 3.24
N PHE A 56 -3.11 -9.17 3.93
CA PHE A 56 -1.84 -9.89 3.92
C PHE A 56 -2.00 -11.37 4.35
N ASN A 57 -2.80 -11.63 5.38
CA ASN A 57 -3.07 -13.00 5.86
C ASN A 57 -4.10 -13.78 5.03
N LYS A 58 -4.63 -13.20 3.94
CA LYS A 58 -5.69 -13.80 3.11
C LYS A 58 -5.18 -14.32 1.76
N ASN A 59 -3.86 -14.54 1.64
CA ASN A 59 -3.19 -14.92 0.39
C ASN A 59 -3.52 -13.96 -0.77
N LYS A 60 -3.66 -12.65 -0.46
CA LYS A 60 -3.89 -11.61 -1.46
C LYS A 60 -2.56 -10.93 -1.81
N THR A 61 -2.34 -10.68 -3.10
CA THR A 61 -1.17 -9.94 -3.58
C THR A 61 -1.34 -8.45 -3.28
N VAL A 62 -0.73 -7.98 -2.20
CA VAL A 62 -0.79 -6.56 -1.78
C VAL A 62 0.59 -5.94 -1.93
N LEU A 63 0.65 -4.75 -2.53
CA LEU A 63 1.90 -4.00 -2.68
C LEU A 63 1.75 -2.59 -2.10
N TYR A 64 2.53 -2.29 -1.06
CA TYR A 64 2.76 -0.93 -0.59
C TYR A 64 4.06 -0.39 -1.17
N VAL A 65 4.02 0.82 -1.70
CA VAL A 65 5.16 1.50 -2.30
C VAL A 65 5.17 2.95 -1.87
N ALA A 66 6.36 3.41 -1.43
CA ALA A 66 6.63 4.82 -1.26
C ALA A 66 7.10 5.41 -2.59
N LEU A 67 6.53 6.55 -3.01
CA LEU A 67 6.81 7.15 -4.33
C LEU A 67 8.20 7.80 -4.42
N ASP A 68 8.87 8.01 -3.30
CA ASP A 68 10.26 8.50 -3.21
C ASP A 68 11.32 7.38 -3.33
N ASP A 69 10.89 6.14 -3.55
CA ASP A 69 11.78 4.99 -3.68
C ASP A 69 12.68 5.07 -4.93
N LEU A 70 13.96 4.69 -4.78
CA LEU A 70 14.95 4.67 -5.87
C LEU A 70 14.52 3.82 -7.07
N PHE A 71 13.61 2.86 -6.88
CA PHE A 71 12.97 2.11 -7.96
C PHE A 71 12.42 3.04 -9.06
N PHE A 72 11.84 4.19 -8.69
CA PHE A 72 11.23 5.12 -9.63
C PHE A 72 12.24 6.02 -10.38
N LYS A 73 13.55 5.87 -10.13
CA LYS A 73 14.57 6.52 -10.98
C LYS A 73 14.61 5.95 -12.39
N GLN A 74 14.21 4.69 -12.56
CA GLN A 74 14.29 3.95 -13.82
C GLN A 74 12.93 3.36 -14.24
N ASN A 75 11.93 3.41 -13.36
CA ASN A 75 10.61 2.83 -13.58
C ASN A 75 9.54 3.91 -13.37
N THR A 76 8.39 3.76 -14.02
CA THR A 76 7.25 4.67 -13.85
C THR A 76 6.19 4.04 -12.95
N ILE A 77 5.35 4.87 -12.32
CA ILE A 77 4.17 4.40 -11.57
C ILE A 77 3.25 3.58 -12.49
N TYR A 78 3.06 4.04 -13.73
CA TYR A 78 2.26 3.31 -14.71
C TYR A 78 2.85 1.93 -15.03
N GLY A 79 4.16 1.85 -15.28
CA GLY A 79 4.83 0.58 -15.54
C GLY A 79 4.73 -0.39 -14.36
N LEU A 80 4.88 0.12 -13.14
CA LEU A 80 4.66 -0.67 -11.92
C LEU A 80 3.22 -1.18 -11.84
N ALA A 81 2.23 -0.32 -12.08
CA ALA A 81 0.81 -0.71 -12.02
C ALA A 81 0.47 -1.76 -13.09
N GLU A 82 1.03 -1.64 -14.28
CA GLU A 82 0.88 -2.62 -15.35
C GLU A 82 1.50 -3.97 -14.97
N GLU A 83 2.75 -3.98 -14.50
CA GLU A 83 3.43 -5.19 -14.03
C GLU A 83 2.66 -5.84 -12.87
N PHE A 84 2.20 -5.04 -11.91
CA PHE A 84 1.42 -5.51 -10.77
C PHE A 84 0.08 -6.13 -11.22
N SER A 85 -0.62 -5.49 -12.15
CA SER A 85 -1.88 -6.01 -12.70
C SER A 85 -1.67 -7.34 -13.46
N LYS A 86 -0.59 -7.46 -14.24
CA LYS A 86 -0.22 -8.68 -14.95
C LYS A 86 0.06 -9.86 -14.00
N ASN A 87 0.48 -9.57 -12.77
CA ASN A 87 0.78 -10.56 -11.74
C ASN A 87 -0.41 -10.82 -10.78
N ASN A 88 -1.65 -10.64 -11.24
CA ASN A 88 -2.86 -10.81 -10.41
C ASN A 88 -2.83 -9.96 -9.12
N GLY A 89 -2.27 -8.75 -9.22
CA GLY A 89 -2.23 -7.78 -8.13
C GLY A 89 -3.63 -7.48 -7.60
N PHE A 90 -3.81 -7.61 -6.28
CA PHE A 90 -5.10 -7.40 -5.63
C PHE A 90 -5.27 -5.95 -5.14
N LEU A 91 -4.24 -5.40 -4.48
CA LEU A 91 -4.29 -4.08 -3.88
C LEU A 91 -2.94 -3.38 -4.01
N LEU A 92 -2.91 -2.28 -4.77
CA LEU A 92 -1.74 -1.40 -4.90
C LEU A 92 -1.94 -0.15 -4.04
N LEU A 93 -1.00 0.11 -3.13
CA LEU A 93 -1.00 1.25 -2.23
C LEU A 93 0.21 2.12 -2.55
N LEU A 94 -0.05 3.38 -2.91
CA LEU A 94 0.95 4.38 -3.22
C LEU A 94 0.97 5.40 -2.08
N ASP A 95 2.14 5.64 -1.52
CA ASP A 95 2.34 6.56 -0.39
C ASP A 95 3.32 7.67 -0.78
N GLU A 96 2.88 8.91 -0.59
CA GLU A 96 3.67 10.12 -0.83
C GLU A 96 4.16 10.65 0.52
N VAL A 97 5.47 10.88 0.64
CA VAL A 97 6.13 11.28 1.90
C VAL A 97 6.01 12.79 2.15
#